data_AF-A0A1Y1L6R3-F1
#
_entry.id   AF-A0A1Y1L6R3-F1
#
_cell.length_a   1.000
_cell.length_b   1.000
_cell.length_c   1.000
_cell.angle_alpha   90.00
_cell.angle_beta   90.00
_cell.angle_gamma   90.00
#
_symmetry.space_group_name_H-M   'P 1'
#
loop_
_entity.id
_entity.type
_entity.pdbx_description
1 polymer ?
#
loop_
_entity_poly.entity_id
_entity_poly.type
_entity_poly.pdbx_seq_one_letter_code
_entity_poly.pdbx_strand_id
1 'polypeptide(L)'
;ARSKFIARGYLNGGEFSLIANSFGVHIRGECSGVEYCRRELASRLLTSFGLGLIAIGTGGIKPCVAAFGGDQFHLPQQQELLQHFFSIFYFSINLGGFVGMILTPILRKSVTCFGEDTCYPLGFGFPALLMLLALLMFMLGKPFYRLKTPKENVMLKFIQCTLYAVSQKVKNKTVKYEHWLDYAKDKFPDKLISDMKTVFAVLLLFAPLPIFWSLFDQQGSRWTFQASRMDGSALGSQILPDQMQVINPAIVLVLIPIFDRLLYPLLNRIHVLECPLHRMAVGGIIAGAAFLSAG
;
A
#
# COMPACT_ATOMS: atom_id res chain seq x y z
N ALA A 1 18.82 -15.21 -0.11
CA ALA A 1 18.54 -14.44 -1.35
C ALA A 1 17.64 -13.23 -1.09
N ARG A 2 16.46 -13.37 -0.44
CA ARG A 2 15.54 -12.24 -0.12
C ARG A 2 16.16 -11.06 0.63
N SER A 3 16.94 -11.31 1.70
CA SER A 3 17.59 -10.23 2.48
C SER A 3 18.74 -9.51 1.75
N LYS A 4 19.45 -10.21 0.85
CA LYS A 4 20.48 -9.60 0.00
C LYS A 4 19.87 -8.78 -1.15
N PHE A 5 18.65 -9.09 -1.59
CA PHE A 5 17.95 -8.32 -2.61
C PHE A 5 17.43 -6.97 -2.05
N ILE A 6 16.93 -6.97 -0.81
CA ILE A 6 16.47 -5.76 -0.11
C ILE A 6 17.63 -4.78 0.15
N ALA A 7 18.84 -5.25 0.47
CA ALA A 7 19.97 -4.34 0.68
C ALA A 7 20.64 -3.87 -0.63
N ARG A 8 20.59 -4.68 -1.70
CA ARG A 8 21.35 -4.43 -2.93
C ARG A 8 20.56 -3.71 -4.01
N GLY A 9 19.22 -3.77 -3.97
CA GLY A 9 18.33 -2.95 -4.81
C GLY A 9 18.13 -1.52 -4.31
N TYR A 10 18.63 -1.16 -3.13
CA TYR A 10 18.44 0.15 -2.47
C TYR A 10 19.70 1.02 -2.47
N LEU A 11 20.82 0.53 -3.02
CA LEU A 11 22.15 1.14 -2.90
C LEU A 11 22.47 2.26 -3.89
N ASN A 12 21.47 2.85 -4.55
CA ASN A 12 21.68 4.05 -5.36
C ASN A 12 21.15 5.30 -4.65
N GLY A 13 21.95 5.85 -3.74
CA GLY A 13 21.73 7.18 -3.17
C GLY A 13 21.68 8.31 -4.22
N GLY A 14 22.00 8.04 -5.48
CA GLY A 14 21.82 8.97 -6.61
C GLY A 14 20.38 9.12 -7.09
N GLU A 15 19.49 8.15 -6.80
CA GLU A 15 18.09 8.16 -7.27
C GLU A 15 17.23 9.22 -6.57
N PHE A 16 17.52 9.52 -5.30
CA PHE A 16 16.77 10.49 -4.50
C PHE A 16 17.19 11.94 -4.73
N SER A 17 18.48 12.20 -4.94
CA SER A 17 18.97 13.52 -5.38
C SER A 17 18.43 13.88 -6.76
N LEU A 18 18.22 12.90 -7.63
CA LEU A 18 17.56 13.10 -8.93
C LEU A 18 16.11 13.54 -8.76
N ILE A 19 15.33 12.91 -7.88
CA ILE A 19 13.93 13.28 -7.61
C ILE A 19 13.84 14.69 -6.99
N ALA A 20 14.68 15.00 -6.00
CA ALA A 20 14.72 16.34 -5.40
C ALA A 20 15.14 17.43 -6.41
N ASN A 21 16.10 17.13 -7.30
CA ASN A 21 16.44 18.01 -8.41
C ASN A 21 15.33 18.10 -9.46
N SER A 22 14.56 17.03 -9.70
CA SER A 22 13.45 17.03 -10.67
C SER A 22 12.36 18.02 -10.29
N PHE A 23 12.04 18.10 -8.99
CA PHE A 23 11.08 19.05 -8.44
C PHE A 23 11.69 20.42 -8.11
N GLY A 24 13.02 20.55 -8.09
CA GLY A 24 13.77 21.79 -7.88
C GLY A 24 14.21 22.50 -9.18
N VAL A 25 14.08 21.88 -10.35
CA VAL A 25 14.42 22.50 -11.64
C VAL A 25 13.23 23.32 -12.14
N HIS A 26 13.05 24.49 -11.54
CA HIS A 26 12.35 25.62 -12.14
C HIS A 26 13.32 26.81 -12.23
N ILE A 27 14.35 26.68 -13.07
CA ILE A 27 15.27 27.78 -13.34
C ILE A 27 14.57 28.75 -14.30
N ARG A 28 14.22 29.93 -13.77
CA ARG A 28 13.73 31.10 -14.52
C ARG A 28 14.63 31.37 -15.73
N GLY A 29 14.02 31.32 -16.90
CA GLY A 29 14.52 31.86 -18.15
C GLY A 29 13.30 32.05 -19.04
N GLU A 30 13.13 33.23 -19.63
CA GLU A 30 12.12 33.49 -20.64
C GLU A 30 12.43 32.59 -21.86
N CYS A 31 11.80 31.43 -21.92
CA CYS A 31 11.97 30.48 -23.01
C CYS A 31 10.74 30.52 -23.92
N SER A 32 10.97 30.81 -25.20
CA SER A 32 9.95 30.81 -26.24
C SER A 32 9.49 29.38 -26.57
N GLY A 33 8.16 29.18 -26.63
CA GLY A 33 7.42 28.06 -27.25
C GLY A 33 8.05 26.66 -27.25
N VAL A 34 8.99 26.41 -28.17
CA VAL A 34 9.59 25.08 -28.42
C VAL A 34 10.53 24.64 -27.29
N GLU A 35 11.32 25.55 -26.72
CA GLU A 35 12.19 25.23 -25.57
C GLU A 35 11.38 25.06 -24.30
N TYR A 36 10.34 25.88 -24.11
CA TYR A 36 9.38 25.73 -23.01
C TYR A 36 8.68 24.36 -23.07
N CYS A 37 8.18 23.96 -24.24
CA CYS A 37 7.56 22.66 -24.45
C CYS A 37 8.54 21.49 -24.23
N ARG A 38 9.78 21.61 -24.71
CA ARG A 38 10.84 20.60 -24.47
C ARG A 38 11.17 20.45 -22.98
N ARG A 39 11.22 21.56 -22.24
CA ARG A 39 11.53 21.59 -20.81
C ARG A 39 10.38 21.06 -19.95
N GLU A 40 9.16 21.40 -20.31
CA GLU A 40 7.94 20.87 -19.69
C GLU A 40 7.82 19.35 -19.91
N LEU A 41 8.10 18.86 -21.12
CA LEU A 41 8.14 17.44 -21.42
C LEU A 41 9.22 16.71 -20.61
N ALA A 42 10.42 17.27 -20.52
CA ALA A 42 11.51 16.71 -19.72
C ALA A 42 11.15 16.64 -18.23
N SER A 43 10.55 17.70 -17.67
CA SER A 43 10.09 17.75 -16.28
C SER A 43 9.02 16.68 -15.98
N ARG A 44 8.06 16.51 -16.90
CA ARG A 44 7.00 15.49 -16.78
C ARG A 44 7.53 14.07 -16.85
N LEU A 45 8.46 13.78 -17.77
CA LEU A 45 9.08 12.46 -17.90
C LEU A 45 9.90 12.11 -16.65
N LEU A 46 10.66 13.07 -16.16
CA LEU A 46 11.50 12.90 -14.98
C LEU A 46 10.66 12.69 -13.71
N THR A 47 9.58 13.45 -13.56
CA THR A 47 8.59 13.27 -12.48
C THR A 47 7.90 11.90 -12.57
N SER A 48 7.50 11.48 -13.77
CA SER A 48 6.86 10.17 -14.00
C SER A 48 7.79 9.01 -13.66
N PHE A 49 9.06 9.14 -14.05
CA PHE A 49 10.09 8.18 -13.69
C PHE A 49 10.31 8.11 -12.17
N GLY A 50 10.40 9.25 -11.49
CA GLY A 50 10.52 9.33 -10.04
C GLY A 50 9.33 8.69 -9.30
N LEU A 51 8.09 8.97 -9.74
CA LEU A 51 6.89 8.33 -9.20
C LEU A 51 6.88 6.81 -9.45
N GLY A 52 7.36 6.36 -10.61
CA GLY A 52 7.52 4.94 -10.94
C GLY A 52 8.48 4.22 -9.98
N LEU A 53 9.62 4.85 -9.65
CA LEU A 53 10.57 4.30 -8.68
C LEU A 53 9.95 4.20 -7.27
N ILE A 54 9.22 5.23 -6.83
CA ILE A 54 8.50 5.20 -5.55
C ILE A 54 7.46 4.07 -5.53
N ALA A 55 6.71 3.88 -6.62
CA ALA A 55 5.73 2.80 -6.73
C ALA A 55 6.39 1.42 -6.62
N ILE A 56 7.50 1.18 -7.32
CA ILE A 56 8.26 -0.08 -7.25
C ILE A 56 8.81 -0.31 -5.84
N GLY A 57 9.41 0.72 -5.24
CA GLY A 57 9.98 0.65 -3.89
C GLY A 57 8.92 0.31 -2.84
N THR A 58 7.82 1.07 -2.80
CA THR A 58 6.73 0.86 -1.84
C THR A 58 6.01 -0.48 -2.06
N GLY A 59 5.81 -0.89 -3.31
CA GLY A 59 5.24 -2.20 -3.66
C GLY A 59 6.10 -3.38 -3.21
N GLY A 60 7.42 -3.23 -3.25
CA GLY A 60 8.36 -4.26 -2.79
C GLY A 60 8.49 -4.34 -1.25
N ILE A 61 8.52 -3.20 -0.56
CA ILE A 61 8.74 -3.14 0.90
C ILE A 61 7.54 -3.68 1.67
N LYS A 62 6.32 -3.26 1.31
CA LYS A 62 5.09 -3.55 2.07
C LYS A 62 4.92 -5.04 2.43
N PRO A 63 4.98 -6.00 1.49
CA PRO A 63 4.82 -7.43 1.82
C PRO A 63 6.03 -8.00 2.57
N CYS A 64 7.22 -7.41 2.41
CA CYS A 64 8.45 -7.92 3.01
C CYS A 64 8.57 -7.54 4.49
N VAL A 65 8.23 -6.30 4.86
CA VAL A 65 8.39 -5.82 6.25
C VAL A 65 7.46 -6.54 7.21
N ALA A 66 6.18 -6.69 6.84
CA ALA A 66 5.21 -7.41 7.68
C ALA A 66 5.59 -8.88 7.87
N ALA A 67 5.99 -9.56 6.79
CA ALA A 67 6.45 -10.95 6.86
C ALA A 67 7.74 -11.09 7.69
N PHE A 68 8.70 -10.17 7.51
CA PHE A 68 9.95 -10.19 8.24
C PHE A 68 9.77 -9.92 9.75
N GLY A 69 8.89 -8.97 10.10
CA GLY A 69 8.54 -8.69 11.50
C GLY A 69 7.89 -9.90 12.18
N GLY A 70 6.95 -10.56 11.50
CA GLY A 70 6.33 -11.79 12.01
C GLY A 70 7.30 -12.97 12.15
N ASP A 71 8.31 -13.05 11.26
CA ASP A 71 9.33 -14.11 11.30
C ASP A 71 10.26 -14.05 12.51
N GLN A 72 10.25 -12.96 13.29
CA GLN A 72 11.08 -12.81 14.48
C GLN A 72 10.56 -13.62 15.67
N PHE A 73 9.26 -13.93 15.70
CA PHE A 73 8.62 -14.62 16.83
C PHE A 73 8.66 -16.15 16.68
N HIS A 74 8.77 -16.85 17.80
CA HIS A 74 8.72 -18.32 17.87
C HIS A 74 7.27 -18.80 18.06
N LEU A 75 6.73 -19.46 17.05
CA LEU A 75 5.40 -20.08 17.11
C LEU A 75 5.54 -21.57 17.50
N PRO A 76 4.63 -22.10 18.37
CA PRO A 76 3.42 -21.47 18.91
C PRO A 76 3.61 -20.64 20.20
N GLN A 77 4.79 -20.68 20.85
CA GLN A 77 4.98 -20.13 22.20
C GLN A 77 4.74 -18.61 22.33
N GLN A 78 5.00 -17.82 21.28
CA GLN A 78 4.90 -16.36 21.28
C GLN A 78 3.73 -15.82 20.44
N GLN A 79 2.65 -16.59 20.32
CA GLN A 79 1.49 -16.20 19.48
C GLN A 79 0.79 -14.92 19.97
N GLU A 80 0.63 -14.76 21.29
CA GLU A 80 0.02 -13.55 21.87
C GLU A 80 0.88 -12.30 21.60
N LEU A 81 2.21 -12.42 21.80
CA LEU A 81 3.15 -11.33 21.54
C LEU A 81 3.17 -10.92 20.05
N LEU A 82 3.00 -11.89 19.14
CA LEU A 82 2.87 -11.62 17.70
C LEU A 82 1.61 -10.80 17.38
N GLN A 83 0.48 -11.09 18.03
CA GLN A 83 -0.76 -10.33 17.85
C GLN A 83 -0.62 -8.89 18.37
N HIS A 84 0.03 -8.70 19.52
CA HIS A 84 0.34 -7.37 20.04
C HIS A 84 1.27 -6.58 19.10
N PHE A 85 2.30 -7.24 18.54
CA PHE A 85 3.19 -6.64 17.55
C PHE A 85 2.40 -6.10 16.34
N PHE A 86 1.52 -6.91 15.74
CA PHE A 86 0.71 -6.46 14.60
C PHE A 86 -0.29 -5.35 14.96
N SER A 87 -0.80 -5.34 16.19
CA SER A 87 -1.69 -4.28 16.67
C SER A 87 -0.95 -2.94 16.79
N ILE A 88 0.24 -2.94 17.41
CA ILE A 88 1.11 -1.74 17.50
C ILE A 88 1.57 -1.30 16.11
N PHE A 89 1.95 -2.24 15.25
CA PHE A 89 2.33 -1.96 13.86
C PHE A 89 1.20 -1.25 13.10
N TYR A 90 -0.03 -1.75 13.22
CA TYR A 90 -1.22 -1.15 12.61
C TYR A 90 -1.50 0.26 13.16
N PHE A 91 -1.44 0.44 14.47
CA PHE A 91 -1.61 1.76 15.10
C PHE A 91 -0.55 2.76 14.60
N SER A 92 0.70 2.31 14.49
CA SER A 92 1.83 3.14 14.04
C SER A 92 1.67 3.59 12.59
N ILE A 93 1.13 2.74 11.71
CA ILE A 93 0.83 3.10 10.31
C ILE A 93 -0.24 4.19 10.24
N ASN A 94 -1.33 4.04 10.98
CA ASN A 94 -2.42 5.02 10.97
C ASN A 94 -1.99 6.34 11.60
N LEU A 95 -1.27 6.30 12.72
CA LEU A 95 -0.70 7.48 13.35
C LEU A 95 0.33 8.18 12.44
N GLY A 96 1.23 7.42 11.83
CA GLY A 96 2.22 7.96 10.89
C GLY A 96 1.58 8.58 9.65
N GLY A 97 0.54 7.94 9.11
CA GLY A 97 -0.27 8.48 8.01
C GLY A 97 -0.96 9.79 8.40
N PHE A 98 -1.61 9.82 9.57
CA PHE A 98 -2.25 11.02 10.12
C PHE A 98 -1.26 12.18 10.29
N VAL A 99 -0.13 11.94 10.97
CA VAL A 99 0.91 12.97 11.19
C VAL A 99 1.51 13.41 9.85
N GLY A 100 1.79 12.48 8.94
CA GLY A 100 2.36 12.78 7.63
C GLY A 100 1.44 13.62 6.74
N MET A 101 0.12 13.34 6.76
CA MET A 101 -0.89 14.09 6.00
C MET A 101 -1.12 15.51 6.56
N ILE A 102 -0.85 15.76 7.84
CA ILE A 102 -0.91 17.10 8.44
C ILE A 102 0.40 17.86 8.20
N LEU A 103 1.53 17.23 8.52
CA LEU A 103 2.82 17.89 8.60
C LEU A 103 3.37 18.23 7.20
N THR A 104 3.20 17.35 6.22
CA THR A 104 3.73 17.54 4.85
C THR A 104 3.13 18.78 4.15
N PRO A 105 1.79 18.99 4.13
CA PRO A 105 1.22 20.21 3.56
C PRO A 105 1.58 21.49 4.30
N ILE A 106 1.72 21.43 5.64
CA ILE A 106 2.14 22.58 6.46
C ILE A 106 3.57 22.97 6.11
N LEU A 107 4.50 22.02 6.09
CA LEU A 107 5.89 22.23 5.68
C LEU A 107 6.00 22.82 4.27
N ARG A 108 5.19 22.31 3.33
CA ARG A 108 5.13 22.82 1.95
C ARG A 108 4.73 24.30 1.88
N LYS A 109 3.82 24.76 2.75
CA LYS A 109 3.28 26.13 2.74
C LYS A 109 4.05 27.11 3.64
N SER A 110 4.70 26.63 4.71
CA SER A 110 5.34 27.49 5.69
C SER A 110 6.67 28.10 5.23
N VAL A 111 7.31 27.52 4.21
CA VAL A 111 8.61 27.96 3.68
C VAL A 111 8.47 28.33 2.22
N THR A 112 8.90 29.54 1.87
CA THR A 112 9.05 29.98 0.47
C THR A 112 10.34 29.42 -0.11
N CYS A 113 10.26 28.69 -1.22
CA CYS A 113 11.43 28.16 -1.92
C CYS A 113 11.47 28.71 -3.34
N PHE A 114 12.67 29.06 -3.83
CA PHE A 114 12.90 29.50 -5.21
C PHE A 114 12.04 30.69 -5.68
N GLY A 115 11.50 31.48 -4.73
CA GLY A 115 10.65 32.64 -5.03
C GLY A 115 9.18 32.31 -5.31
N GLU A 116 8.71 31.11 -4.96
CA GLU A 116 7.28 30.74 -4.96
C GLU A 116 6.76 30.54 -3.53
N ASP A 117 5.46 30.79 -3.33
CA ASP A 117 4.75 30.68 -2.04
C ASP A 117 4.60 29.22 -1.55
N THR A 118 5.01 28.24 -2.36
CA THR A 118 4.95 26.81 -2.02
C THR A 118 6.28 26.10 -2.30
N CYS A 119 6.80 25.37 -1.30
CA CYS A 119 8.03 24.60 -1.41
C CYS A 119 7.78 23.09 -1.57
N TYR A 120 7.65 22.62 -2.81
CA TYR A 120 7.53 21.20 -3.12
C TYR A 120 8.76 20.36 -2.74
N PRO A 121 10.02 20.82 -2.93
CA PRO A 121 11.20 20.05 -2.53
C PRO A 121 11.24 19.72 -1.04
N LEU A 122 10.76 20.62 -0.17
CA LEU A 122 10.68 20.36 1.27
C LEU A 122 9.60 19.34 1.60
N GLY A 123 8.44 19.41 0.92
CA GLY A 123 7.35 18.45 1.08
C GLY A 123 7.72 17.01 0.69
N PHE A 124 8.50 16.83 -0.38
CA PHE A 124 9.01 15.50 -0.78
C PHE A 124 10.30 15.10 -0.05
N GLY A 125 11.13 16.07 0.33
CA GLY A 125 12.38 15.84 1.04
C GLY A 125 12.17 15.34 2.47
N PHE A 126 11.13 15.81 3.16
CA PHE A 126 10.82 15.38 4.53
C PHE A 126 10.54 13.86 4.63
N PRO A 127 9.60 13.26 3.87
CA PRO A 127 9.42 11.81 3.86
C PRO A 127 10.65 11.04 3.39
N ALA A 128 11.43 11.59 2.45
CA ALA A 128 12.65 10.96 1.97
C ALA A 128 13.72 10.86 3.08
N LEU A 129 13.88 11.91 3.89
CA LEU A 129 14.78 11.89 5.04
C LEU A 129 14.34 10.87 6.09
N LEU A 130 13.04 10.82 6.42
CA LEU A 130 12.49 9.83 7.35
C LEU A 130 12.70 8.39 6.85
N MET A 131 12.54 8.15 5.54
CA MET A 131 12.80 6.84 4.94
C MET A 131 14.29 6.46 5.05
N LEU A 132 15.21 7.41 4.84
CA LEU A 132 16.64 7.18 4.98
C LEU A 132 17.00 6.83 6.42
N LEU A 133 16.46 7.56 7.40
CA LEU A 133 16.63 7.26 8.83
C LEU A 133 16.08 5.87 9.18
N ALA A 134 14.90 5.51 8.67
CA ALA A 134 14.32 4.19 8.88
C ALA A 134 15.20 3.06 8.30
N LEU A 135 15.78 3.28 7.11
CA LEU A 135 16.71 2.33 6.49
C LEU A 135 18.01 2.20 7.29
N LEU A 136 18.56 3.31 7.80
CA LEU A 136 19.73 3.28 8.68
C LEU A 136 19.44 2.48 9.95
N MET A 137 18.33 2.74 10.63
CA MET A 137 17.90 1.96 11.79
C MET A 137 17.74 0.47 11.46
N PHE A 138 17.13 0.17 10.31
CA PHE A 138 16.97 -1.21 9.87
C PHE A 138 18.31 -1.91 9.65
N MET A 139 19.29 -1.24 9.05
CA MET A 139 20.63 -1.78 8.84
C MET A 139 21.41 -1.96 10.15
N LEU A 140 21.30 -1.02 11.08
CA LEU A 140 21.93 -1.10 12.41
C LEU A 140 21.36 -2.26 13.24
N GLY A 141 20.07 -2.59 13.06
CA GLY A 141 19.43 -3.73 13.73
C GLY A 141 19.78 -5.10 13.17
N LYS A 142 20.49 -5.19 12.03
CA LYS A 142 20.85 -6.45 11.36
C LYS A 142 21.40 -7.57 12.26
N PRO A 143 22.31 -7.34 13.22
CA PRO A 143 22.84 -8.41 14.07
C PRO A 143 21.81 -9.02 15.01
N PHE A 144 20.71 -8.31 15.31
CA PHE A 144 19.65 -8.78 16.20
C PHE A 144 18.56 -9.57 15.47
N TYR A 145 18.58 -9.60 14.14
CA TYR A 145 17.52 -10.23 13.36
C TYR A 145 17.71 -11.72 13.19
N ARG A 146 16.61 -12.45 13.36
CA ARG A 146 16.51 -13.85 12.97
C ARG A 146 16.27 -13.96 11.47
N LEU A 147 17.25 -14.48 10.76
CA LEU A 147 17.17 -14.72 9.33
C LEU A 147 16.72 -16.17 9.06
N LYS A 148 15.53 -16.35 8.49
CA LYS A 148 15.08 -17.66 8.02
C LYS A 148 15.82 -18.06 6.73
N THR A 149 16.13 -19.35 6.59
CA THR A 149 16.74 -19.90 5.39
C THR A 149 15.80 -19.75 4.19
N PRO A 150 16.34 -19.52 2.97
CA PRO A 150 15.51 -19.37 1.79
C PRO A 150 14.76 -20.68 1.49
N LYS A 151 13.42 -20.65 1.63
CA LYS A 151 12.55 -21.70 1.11
C LYS A 151 12.54 -21.66 -0.42
N GLU A 152 12.25 -22.79 -1.05
CA GLU A 152 12.15 -22.91 -2.51
C GLU A 152 11.22 -21.87 -3.14
N ASN A 153 11.38 -21.61 -4.45
CA ASN A 153 10.58 -20.63 -5.19
C ASN A 153 9.13 -21.11 -5.38
N VAL A 154 8.29 -20.88 -4.37
CA VAL A 154 6.86 -21.25 -4.39
C VAL A 154 6.13 -20.64 -5.58
N MET A 155 6.42 -19.36 -5.92
CA MET A 155 5.78 -18.69 -7.07
C MET A 155 6.06 -19.38 -8.40
N LEU A 156 7.30 -19.84 -8.63
CA LEU A 156 7.64 -20.57 -9.85
C LEU A 156 6.92 -21.92 -9.91
N LYS A 157 6.86 -22.66 -8.79
CA LYS A 157 6.09 -23.90 -8.70
C LYS A 157 4.61 -23.66 -8.98
N PHE A 158 4.05 -22.57 -8.48
CA PHE A 158 2.65 -22.18 -8.69
C PHE A 158 2.35 -21.92 -10.18
N ILE A 159 3.21 -21.15 -10.85
CA ILE A 159 3.07 -20.85 -12.29
C ILE A 159 3.25 -22.13 -13.12
N GLN A 160 4.30 -22.91 -12.85
CA GLN A 160 4.55 -24.17 -13.56
C GLN A 160 3.42 -25.17 -13.38
N CYS A 161 2.89 -25.33 -12.16
CA CYS A 161 1.75 -26.20 -11.87
C CYS A 161 0.49 -25.73 -12.60
N THR A 162 0.20 -24.43 -12.58
CA THR A 162 -0.97 -23.86 -13.27
C THR A 162 -0.88 -24.06 -14.78
N LEU A 163 0.26 -23.71 -15.39
CA LEU A 163 0.47 -23.89 -16.84
C LEU A 163 0.42 -25.36 -17.24
N TYR A 164 0.98 -26.25 -16.41
CA TYR A 164 0.95 -27.69 -16.64
C TYR A 164 -0.48 -28.25 -16.55
N ALA A 165 -1.24 -27.90 -15.50
CA ALA A 165 -2.63 -28.31 -15.33
C ALA A 165 -3.51 -27.86 -16.51
N VAL A 166 -3.35 -26.61 -16.96
CA VAL A 166 -4.09 -26.07 -18.11
C VAL A 166 -3.68 -26.79 -19.41
N SER A 167 -2.38 -26.97 -19.65
CA SER A 167 -1.88 -27.67 -20.83
C SER A 167 -2.41 -29.11 -20.90
N GLN A 168 -2.39 -29.83 -19.77
CA GLN A 168 -2.90 -31.19 -19.70
C GLN A 168 -4.41 -31.27 -19.83
N LYS A 169 -5.16 -30.31 -19.28
CA LYS A 169 -6.62 -30.23 -19.48
C LYS A 169 -6.98 -30.03 -20.96
N VAL A 170 -6.18 -29.27 -21.70
CA VAL A 170 -6.41 -29.03 -23.14
C VAL A 170 -6.07 -30.27 -23.97
N LYS A 171 -5.01 -31.01 -23.60
CA LYS A 171 -4.58 -32.23 -24.30
C LYS A 171 -5.45 -33.45 -24.00
N ASN A 172 -5.79 -33.68 -22.73
CA ASN A 172 -6.55 -34.84 -22.29
C ASN A 172 -8.03 -34.49 -22.12
N LYS A 173 -8.81 -34.63 -23.20
CA LYS A 173 -10.29 -34.48 -23.16
C LYS A 173 -11.04 -35.72 -22.67
N THR A 174 -10.35 -36.85 -22.49
CA THR A 174 -10.93 -38.16 -22.17
C THR A 174 -11.17 -38.37 -20.67
N VAL A 175 -10.27 -37.88 -19.81
CA VAL A 175 -10.41 -37.99 -18.35
C VAL A 175 -10.92 -36.64 -17.82
N LYS A 176 -12.09 -36.63 -17.19
CA LYS A 176 -12.64 -35.45 -16.51
C LYS A 176 -12.42 -35.59 -15.00
N TYR A 177 -11.65 -34.67 -14.43
CA TYR A 177 -11.56 -34.48 -12.98
C TYR A 177 -12.56 -33.43 -12.49
N GLU A 178 -12.98 -33.48 -11.23
CA GLU A 178 -13.88 -32.48 -10.64
C GLU A 178 -13.28 -31.07 -10.63
N HIS A 179 -11.98 -30.95 -10.34
CA HIS A 179 -11.27 -29.67 -10.38
C HIS A 179 -10.18 -29.67 -11.46
N TRP A 180 -10.08 -28.59 -12.22
CA TRP A 180 -9.10 -28.43 -13.32
C TRP A 180 -7.63 -28.47 -12.90
N LEU A 181 -7.36 -28.43 -11.60
CA LEU A 181 -6.00 -28.47 -11.03
C LEU A 181 -5.52 -29.90 -10.78
N ASP A 182 -6.45 -30.86 -10.76
CA ASP A 182 -6.14 -32.27 -10.51
C ASP A 182 -5.41 -32.92 -11.71
N TYR A 183 -5.42 -32.27 -12.87
CA TYR A 183 -4.61 -32.65 -14.04
C TYR A 183 -3.09 -32.53 -13.82
N ALA A 184 -2.65 -31.95 -12.68
CA ALA A 184 -1.24 -31.80 -12.32
C ALA A 184 -0.78 -32.77 -11.20
N LYS A 185 -1.65 -33.68 -10.74
CA LYS A 185 -1.35 -34.66 -9.67
C LYS A 185 -0.23 -35.64 -10.00
N ASP A 186 -0.02 -35.89 -11.28
CA ASP A 186 1.05 -36.73 -11.82
C ASP A 186 2.47 -36.15 -11.58
N LYS A 187 2.60 -34.82 -11.49
CA LYS A 187 3.89 -34.13 -11.43
C LYS A 187 4.12 -33.34 -10.14
N PHE A 188 3.06 -32.90 -9.47
CA PHE A 188 3.15 -32.03 -8.30
C PHE A 188 2.53 -32.66 -7.04
N PRO A 189 3.06 -32.37 -5.84
CA PRO A 189 2.56 -32.95 -4.60
C PRO A 189 1.11 -32.50 -4.30
N ASP A 190 0.28 -33.42 -3.79
CA ASP A 190 -1.15 -33.17 -3.52
C ASP A 190 -1.39 -31.97 -2.61
N LYS A 191 -0.50 -31.76 -1.61
CA LYS A 191 -0.58 -30.60 -0.71
C LYS A 191 -0.50 -29.29 -1.47
N LEU A 192 0.40 -29.17 -2.45
CA LEU A 192 0.53 -27.97 -3.27
C LEU A 192 -0.75 -27.71 -4.08
N ILE A 193 -1.33 -28.77 -4.66
CA ILE A 193 -2.56 -28.67 -5.45
C ILE A 193 -3.74 -28.25 -4.57
N SER A 194 -3.85 -28.83 -3.36
CA SER A 194 -4.88 -28.45 -2.37
C SER A 194 -4.74 -26.99 -1.92
N ASP A 195 -3.52 -26.54 -1.62
CA ASP A 195 -3.25 -25.16 -1.25
C ASP A 195 -3.59 -24.21 -2.41
N MET A 196 -3.23 -24.58 -3.64
CA MET A 196 -3.55 -23.80 -4.84
C MET A 196 -5.07 -23.68 -5.07
N LYS A 197 -5.85 -24.76 -4.89
CA LYS A 197 -7.32 -24.73 -4.98
C LYS A 197 -7.90 -23.71 -4.00
N THR A 198 -7.40 -23.71 -2.76
CA THR A 198 -7.80 -22.75 -1.73
C THR A 198 -7.47 -21.32 -2.15
N VAL A 199 -6.25 -21.08 -2.66
CA VAL A 199 -5.83 -19.76 -3.14
C VAL A 199 -6.71 -19.25 -4.29
N PHE A 200 -7.06 -20.10 -5.27
CA PHE A 200 -7.95 -19.70 -6.35
C PHE A 200 -9.38 -19.40 -5.86
N ALA A 201 -9.88 -20.15 -4.88
CA ALA A 201 -11.17 -19.87 -4.26
C ALA A 201 -11.16 -18.52 -3.50
N VAL A 202 -10.09 -18.25 -2.73
CA VAL A 202 -9.90 -16.96 -2.05
C VAL A 202 -9.73 -15.81 -3.05
N LEU A 203 -9.04 -16.04 -4.17
CA LEU A 203 -8.90 -15.04 -5.23
C LEU A 203 -10.26 -14.67 -5.82
N LEU A 204 -11.13 -15.65 -6.05
CA LEU A 204 -12.51 -15.41 -6.52
C LEU A 204 -13.33 -14.66 -5.46
N LEU A 205 -13.19 -15.00 -4.19
CA LEU A 205 -13.82 -14.28 -3.08
C LEU A 205 -13.40 -12.79 -3.05
N PHE A 206 -12.16 -12.51 -3.46
CA PHE A 206 -11.58 -11.18 -3.50
C PHE A 206 -11.86 -10.42 -4.81
N ALA A 207 -12.59 -11.01 -5.77
CA ALA A 207 -12.93 -10.35 -7.03
C ALA A 207 -13.66 -8.99 -6.89
N PRO A 208 -14.49 -8.72 -5.87
CA PRO A 208 -15.09 -7.40 -5.66
C PRO A 208 -14.14 -6.34 -5.06
N LEU A 209 -13.03 -6.75 -4.44
CA LEU A 209 -12.13 -5.82 -3.74
C LEU A 209 -11.53 -4.73 -4.64
N PRO A 210 -11.13 -5.00 -5.90
CA PRO A 210 -10.68 -3.94 -6.80
C PRO A 210 -11.69 -2.83 -7.03
N ILE A 211 -13.00 -3.12 -7.00
CA ILE A 211 -14.06 -2.11 -7.13
C ILE A 211 -14.11 -1.24 -5.88
N PHE A 212 -13.97 -1.84 -4.71
CA PHE A 212 -13.88 -1.07 -3.46
C PHE A 212 -12.65 -0.14 -3.46
N TRP A 213 -11.48 -0.64 -3.85
CA TRP A 213 -10.25 0.16 -3.91
C TRP A 213 -10.31 1.24 -4.98
N SER A 214 -10.93 0.97 -6.13
CA SER A 214 -11.09 1.99 -7.19
C SER A 214 -11.99 3.14 -6.77
N LEU A 215 -12.97 2.90 -5.89
CA LEU A 215 -13.76 3.94 -5.26
C LEU A 215 -12.94 4.64 -4.19
N PHE A 216 -12.40 3.91 -3.21
CA PHE A 216 -11.65 4.46 -2.09
C PHE A 216 -10.48 5.37 -2.50
N ASP A 217 -9.71 4.96 -3.52
CA ASP A 217 -8.56 5.75 -4.01
C ASP A 217 -8.98 7.08 -4.69
N GLN A 218 -10.26 7.27 -5.04
CA GLN A 218 -10.76 8.56 -5.54
C GLN A 218 -10.76 9.65 -4.46
N GLN A 219 -10.75 9.29 -3.18
CA GLN A 219 -10.61 10.25 -2.09
C GLN A 219 -9.33 11.09 -2.24
N GLY A 220 -8.24 10.50 -2.74
CA GLY A 220 -6.97 11.19 -2.90
C GLY A 220 -6.95 12.22 -4.04
N SER A 221 -7.87 12.12 -5.00
CA SER A 221 -7.87 12.90 -6.24
C SER A 221 -9.15 13.71 -6.43
N ARG A 222 -10.28 13.04 -6.66
CA ARG A 222 -11.57 13.68 -6.96
C ARG A 222 -12.08 14.52 -5.80
N TRP A 223 -11.98 14.00 -4.57
CA TRP A 223 -12.46 14.73 -3.39
C TRP A 223 -11.54 15.90 -3.04
N THR A 224 -10.23 15.75 -3.22
CA THR A 224 -9.28 16.87 -3.11
C THR A 224 -9.61 17.99 -4.09
N PHE A 225 -9.94 17.64 -5.34
CA PHE A 225 -10.35 18.61 -6.36
C PHE A 225 -11.72 19.25 -6.09
N GLN A 226 -12.65 18.51 -5.50
CA GLN A 226 -13.93 19.06 -5.04
C GLN A 226 -13.70 20.04 -3.89
N ALA A 227 -12.86 19.67 -2.92
CA ALA A 227 -12.52 20.52 -1.78
C ALA A 227 -11.81 21.82 -2.18
N SER A 228 -11.05 21.84 -3.27
CA SER A 228 -10.44 23.09 -3.78
C SER A 228 -11.45 24.11 -4.32
N ARG A 229 -12.69 23.69 -4.53
CA ARG A 229 -13.81 24.54 -4.97
C ARG A 229 -14.84 24.81 -3.87
N MET A 230 -14.59 24.33 -2.65
CA MET A 230 -15.46 24.53 -1.49
C MET A 230 -14.83 25.55 -0.54
N ASP A 231 -15.65 26.14 0.33
CA ASP A 231 -15.16 27.06 1.36
C ASP A 231 -14.31 26.30 2.38
N GLY A 232 -13.00 26.56 2.36
CA GLY A 232 -12.02 25.98 3.28
C GLY A 232 -11.92 26.67 4.64
N SER A 233 -12.81 27.63 4.93
CA SER A 233 -12.81 28.36 6.21
C SER A 233 -13.47 27.53 7.30
N ALA A 234 -12.65 26.94 8.17
CA ALA A 234 -13.14 26.24 9.35
C ALA A 234 -12.38 26.75 10.59
N LEU A 235 -13.12 27.09 11.66
CA LEU A 235 -12.54 27.48 12.95
C LEU A 235 -11.51 28.65 12.87
N GLY A 236 -11.71 29.60 11.94
CA GLY A 236 -10.82 30.74 11.76
C GLY A 236 -9.48 30.44 11.07
N SER A 237 -9.28 29.20 10.62
CA SER A 237 -8.11 28.77 9.83
C SER A 237 -8.54 28.31 8.44
N GLN A 238 -7.66 28.53 7.46
CA GLN A 238 -7.84 28.05 6.09
C GLN A 238 -7.31 26.63 5.98
N ILE A 239 -8.20 25.64 5.94
CA ILE A 239 -7.85 24.23 5.73
C ILE A 239 -7.46 24.03 4.27
N LEU A 240 -6.30 23.41 4.03
CA LEU A 240 -5.88 23.08 2.67
C LEU A 240 -6.70 21.89 2.15
N PRO A 241 -7.07 21.88 0.84
CA PRO A 241 -7.84 20.78 0.25
C PRO A 241 -7.22 19.38 0.49
N ASP A 242 -5.89 19.27 0.41
CA ASP A 242 -5.16 18.01 0.63
C ASP A 242 -5.31 17.48 2.08
N GLN A 243 -5.58 18.36 3.05
CA GLN A 243 -5.76 17.99 4.46
C GLN A 243 -7.09 17.29 4.71
N MET A 244 -8.03 17.30 3.76
CA MET A 244 -9.27 16.53 3.86
C MET A 244 -9.01 15.03 4.02
N GLN A 245 -7.89 14.53 3.48
CA GLN A 245 -7.50 13.12 3.59
C GLN A 245 -7.16 12.70 5.03
N VAL A 246 -6.82 13.65 5.91
CA VAL A 246 -6.53 13.41 7.34
C VAL A 246 -7.73 12.80 8.07
N ILE A 247 -8.95 13.10 7.61
CA ILE A 247 -10.18 12.58 8.20
C ILE A 247 -10.19 11.04 8.19
N ASN A 248 -9.65 10.40 7.15
CA ASN A 248 -9.66 8.95 7.04
C ASN A 248 -8.89 8.24 8.16
N PRO A 249 -7.56 8.45 8.34
CA PRO A 249 -6.84 7.83 9.45
C PRO A 249 -7.37 8.29 10.82
N ALA A 250 -7.90 9.51 10.95
CA ALA A 250 -8.54 9.96 12.19
C ALA A 250 -9.79 9.14 12.54
N ILE A 251 -10.69 8.95 11.57
CA ILE A 251 -11.87 8.11 11.71
C ILE A 251 -11.44 6.68 12.02
N VAL A 252 -10.46 6.12 11.31
CA VAL A 252 -9.98 4.75 11.57
C VAL A 252 -9.46 4.58 13.00
N LEU A 253 -8.66 5.53 13.49
CA LEU A 253 -8.13 5.49 14.87
C LEU A 253 -9.24 5.55 15.94
N VAL A 254 -10.34 6.24 15.66
CA VAL A 254 -11.49 6.35 16.56
C VAL A 254 -12.46 5.16 16.42
N LEU A 255 -12.75 4.73 15.19
CA LEU A 255 -13.74 3.70 14.91
C LEU A 255 -13.25 2.31 15.30
N ILE A 256 -11.97 1.98 15.15
CA ILE A 256 -11.46 0.65 15.52
C ILE A 256 -11.76 0.27 16.97
N PRO A 257 -11.37 1.06 17.98
CA PRO A 257 -11.66 0.69 19.37
C PRO A 257 -13.17 0.66 19.65
N ILE A 258 -13.97 1.48 18.98
CA ILE A 258 -15.44 1.46 19.10
C ILE A 258 -16.00 0.16 18.51
N PHE A 259 -15.56 -0.23 17.31
CA PHE A 259 -16.03 -1.44 16.66
C PHE A 259 -15.62 -2.68 17.42
N ASP A 260 -14.37 -2.75 17.88
CA ASP A 260 -13.84 -3.92 18.59
C ASP A 260 -14.40 -4.08 20.01
N ARG A 261 -14.56 -2.98 20.76
CA ARG A 261 -15.01 -3.06 22.17
C ARG A 261 -16.51 -2.94 22.36
N LEU A 262 -17.20 -2.23 21.47
CA LEU A 262 -18.63 -1.94 21.62
C LEU A 262 -19.45 -2.61 20.51
N LEU A 263 -19.19 -2.30 19.25
CA LEU A 263 -20.10 -2.69 18.17
C LEU A 263 -20.12 -4.20 17.90
N TYR A 264 -18.95 -4.84 17.72
CA TYR A 264 -18.89 -6.28 17.45
C TYR A 264 -19.38 -7.13 18.61
N PRO A 265 -19.07 -6.85 19.89
CA PRO A 265 -19.67 -7.58 21.00
C PRO A 265 -21.20 -7.46 21.04
N LEU A 266 -21.76 -6.28 20.72
CA LEU A 266 -23.21 -6.07 20.65
C LEU A 266 -23.84 -6.80 19.46
N LEU A 267 -23.24 -6.72 18.28
CA LEU A 267 -23.69 -7.40 17.07
C LEU A 267 -23.67 -8.92 17.22
N ASN A 268 -22.61 -9.46 17.85
CA ASN A 268 -22.51 -10.88 18.17
C ASN A 268 -23.60 -11.32 19.16
N ARG A 269 -24.04 -10.48 20.11
CA ARG A 269 -25.18 -10.82 20.99
C ARG A 269 -26.50 -10.93 20.21
N ILE A 270 -26.64 -10.16 19.13
CA ILE A 270 -27.83 -10.12 18.28
C ILE A 270 -27.73 -11.17 17.14
N HIS A 271 -26.62 -11.95 17.07
CA HIS A 271 -26.32 -12.92 16.01
C HIS A 271 -26.34 -12.31 14.59
N VAL A 272 -26.01 -11.02 14.48
CA VAL A 272 -25.93 -10.28 13.21
C VAL A 272 -24.46 -9.98 12.93
N LEU A 273 -23.99 -10.15 11.68
CA LEU A 273 -22.59 -9.88 11.26
C LEU A 273 -21.51 -10.75 11.94
N GLU A 274 -21.84 -12.00 12.29
CA GLU A 274 -20.88 -12.94 12.88
C GLU A 274 -19.79 -13.37 11.90
N CYS A 275 -20.16 -13.64 10.64
CA CYS A 275 -19.20 -14.07 9.63
C CYS A 275 -18.35 -12.88 9.10
N PRO A 276 -17.02 -13.04 8.98
CA PRO A 276 -16.15 -12.03 8.36
C PRO A 276 -16.62 -11.62 6.96
N LEU A 277 -17.19 -12.55 6.19
CA LEU A 277 -17.71 -12.28 4.86
C LEU A 277 -18.91 -11.32 4.86
N HIS A 278 -19.80 -11.42 5.85
CA HIS A 278 -20.92 -10.48 5.99
C HIS A 278 -20.42 -9.07 6.31
N ARG A 279 -19.38 -8.94 7.14
CA ARG A 279 -18.75 -7.66 7.46
C ARG A 279 -18.13 -7.01 6.21
N MET A 280 -17.46 -7.82 5.37
CA MET A 280 -16.94 -7.35 4.09
C MET A 280 -18.05 -6.87 3.15
N ALA A 281 -19.15 -7.63 3.03
CA ALA A 281 -20.27 -7.28 2.17
C ALA A 281 -20.96 -5.98 2.63
N VAL A 282 -21.27 -5.84 3.93
CA VAL A 282 -21.89 -4.63 4.48
C VAL A 282 -20.97 -3.42 4.36
N GLY A 283 -19.67 -3.58 4.60
CA GLY A 283 -18.69 -2.52 4.36
C GLY A 283 -18.67 -2.05 2.91
N GLY A 284 -18.76 -2.97 1.95
CA GLY A 284 -18.87 -2.65 0.52
C GLY A 284 -20.14 -1.88 0.17
N ILE A 285 -21.29 -2.25 0.75
CA ILE A 285 -22.57 -1.56 0.54
C ILE A 285 -22.51 -0.13 1.11
N ILE A 286 -21.98 0.03 2.33
CA ILE A 286 -21.82 1.34 2.97
C ILE A 286 -20.88 2.23 2.15
N ALA A 287 -19.77 1.67 1.66
CA ALA A 287 -18.87 2.40 0.77
C ALA A 287 -19.58 2.86 -0.51
N GLY A 288 -20.35 1.97 -1.15
CA GLY A 288 -21.17 2.34 -2.31
C GLY A 288 -22.16 3.47 -2.01
N ALA A 289 -22.85 3.40 -0.87
CA ALA A 289 -23.78 4.44 -0.43
C ALA A 289 -23.07 5.79 -0.17
N ALA A 290 -21.88 5.77 0.43
CA ALA A 290 -21.08 6.98 0.65
C ALA A 290 -20.72 7.68 -0.67
N PHE A 291 -20.33 6.93 -1.70
CA PHE A 291 -20.04 7.50 -3.03
C PHE A 291 -21.29 8.04 -3.73
N LEU A 292 -22.44 7.38 -3.58
CA LEU A 292 -23.72 7.91 -4.08
C LEU A 292 -24.14 9.21 -3.39
N SER A 293 -23.78 9.40 -2.11
CA SER A 293 -24.07 10.64 -1.39
C SER A 293 -23.09 11.77 -1.70
N ALA A 294 -21.88 11.45 -2.15
CA ALA A 294 -20.82 12.42 -2.42
C ALA A 294 -20.77 12.91 -3.88
N GLY A 295 -21.32 12.13 -4.81
CA GLY A 295 -21.47 12.45 -6.24
C GLY A 295 -22.76 13.18 -6.55
#